data_AF-A0A7R9U2F3-F1
#
_entry.id   AF-A0A7R9U2F3-F1
#
_cell.length_a   1.000
_cell.length_b   1.000
_cell.length_c   1.000
_cell.angle_alpha   90.00
_cell.angle_beta   90.00
_cell.angle_gamma   90.00
#
_symmetry.space_group_name_H-M   'P 1'
#
loop_
_entity.id
_entity.type
_entity.pdbx_description
1 polymer ?
#
loop_
_entity_poly.entity_id
_entity_poly.type
_entity_poly.pdbx_seq_one_letter_code
_entity_poly.pdbx_strand_id
1 'polypeptide(L)'
;MAAGPFARLLAQAMIMGGTMFSRAFLKAYQEAVKNAQKGGAGAAAQGAIRRLKMQESEALGILNLKKPEVNAHAIQERFQHLYDVNDPSKGGSFYLQSKVFRAKEVLEYQMRNARNKAGGGAGESK
;
A
#
# COMPACT_ATOMS: atom_id res chain seq x y z
N MET A 1 44.93 -28.64 28.78
CA MET A 1 43.71 -28.35 29.58
C MET A 1 42.50 -28.51 28.68
N ALA A 2 41.73 -29.57 28.85
CA ALA A 2 40.51 -29.80 28.07
C ALA A 2 39.43 -28.81 28.53
N ALA A 3 38.93 -27.97 27.63
CA ALA A 3 37.77 -27.13 27.91
C ALA A 3 36.61 -28.02 28.37
N GLY A 4 36.04 -27.72 29.54
CA GLY A 4 35.02 -28.56 30.18
C GLY A 4 33.77 -28.75 29.31
N PRO A 5 32.93 -29.77 29.59
CA PRO A 5 31.76 -30.11 28.79
C PRO A 5 30.82 -28.92 28.53
N PHE A 6 30.71 -28.03 29.51
CA PHE A 6 29.92 -26.81 29.44
C PHE A 6 30.47 -25.76 28.47
N ALA A 7 31.80 -25.59 28.40
CA ALA A 7 32.45 -24.67 27.47
C ALA A 7 32.28 -25.13 26.01
N ARG A 8 32.27 -26.44 25.77
CA ARG A 8 31.99 -27.01 24.45
C ARG A 8 30.54 -26.79 24.03
N LEU A 9 29.58 -27.00 24.94
CA LEU A 9 28.15 -26.74 24.69
C LEU A 9 27.88 -25.26 24.38
N LEU A 10 28.47 -24.33 25.14
CA LEU A 10 28.36 -22.90 24.88
C LEU A 10 28.97 -22.50 23.54
N ALA A 11 30.15 -23.03 23.20
CA ALA A 11 30.78 -22.77 21.91
C ALA A 11 29.93 -23.27 20.74
N GLN A 12 29.32 -24.45 20.88
CA GLN A 12 28.46 -25.04 19.85
C GLN A 12 27.16 -24.25 19.67
N ALA A 13 26.54 -23.81 20.76
CA ALA A 13 25.35 -22.95 20.74
C ALA A 13 25.64 -21.58 20.08
N MET A 14 26.81 -20.99 20.35
CA MET A 14 27.24 -19.73 19.75
C MET A 14 27.47 -19.86 18.23
N ILE A 15 28.11 -20.95 17.80
CA ILE A 15 28.35 -21.22 16.37
C ILE A 15 27.02 -21.47 15.62
N MET A 16 26.10 -22.24 16.22
CA MET A 16 24.78 -22.49 15.63
C MET A 16 23.91 -21.23 15.58
N GLY A 17 23.94 -20.39 16.62
CA GLY A 17 23.20 -19.13 16.66
C GLY A 17 23.74 -18.08 15.69
N GLY A 18 25.06 -17.88 15.64
CA GLY A 18 25.67 -16.81 14.84
C GLY A 18 25.54 -16.99 13.31
N THR A 19 25.43 -18.23 12.83
CA THR A 19 25.33 -18.52 11.39
C THR A 19 23.96 -18.20 10.78
N MET A 20 22.87 -18.23 11.58
CA MET A 20 21.54 -17.87 11.09
C MET A 20 21.38 -16.35 10.94
N PHE A 21 21.83 -15.57 11.93
CA PHE A 21 21.72 -14.11 11.88
C PHE A 21 22.59 -13.51 10.77
N SER A 22 23.83 -13.99 10.59
CA SER A 22 24.74 -13.50 9.54
C SER A 22 24.21 -13.73 8.12
N ARG A 23 23.61 -14.89 7.83
CA ARG A 23 23.01 -15.17 6.51
C ARG A 23 21.81 -14.28 6.20
N ALA A 24 21.01 -13.92 7.20
CA ALA A 24 19.88 -13.01 7.03
C ALA A 24 20.33 -11.58 6.71
N PHE A 25 21.35 -11.07 7.43
CA PHE A 25 21.95 -9.77 7.13
C PHE A 25 22.55 -9.73 5.72
N LEU A 26 23.26 -10.79 5.30
CA LEU A 26 23.82 -10.87 3.95
C LEU A 26 22.75 -10.90 2.86
N LYS A 27 21.66 -11.65 3.05
CA LYS A 27 20.54 -11.67 2.10
C LYS A 27 19.85 -10.32 2.00
N ALA A 28 19.55 -9.67 3.13
CA ALA A 28 18.95 -8.35 3.15
C ALA A 28 19.86 -7.29 2.48
N TYR A 29 21.17 -7.37 2.71
CA TYR A 29 22.14 -6.49 2.05
C TYR A 29 22.20 -6.72 0.53
N GLN A 30 22.25 -7.99 0.10
CA GLN A 30 22.20 -8.32 -1.33
C GLN A 30 20.89 -7.86 -1.99
N GLU A 31 19.76 -8.01 -1.32
CA GLU A 31 18.47 -7.49 -1.78
C GLU A 31 18.45 -5.97 -1.85
N ALA A 32 18.99 -5.28 -0.84
CA ALA A 32 19.10 -3.82 -0.83
C ALA A 32 19.98 -3.32 -1.97
N VAL A 33 21.13 -3.96 -2.24
CA VAL A 33 22.03 -3.60 -3.35
C VAL A 33 21.40 -3.90 -4.71
N LYS A 34 20.75 -5.06 -4.88
CA LYS A 34 20.00 -5.40 -6.10
C LYS A 34 18.86 -4.41 -6.37
N ASN A 35 18.16 -4.00 -5.31
CA ASN A 35 17.10 -3.00 -5.41
C ASN A 35 17.69 -1.63 -5.72
N ALA A 36 18.80 -1.21 -5.09
CA ALA A 36 19.47 0.06 -5.37
C ALA A 36 19.98 0.15 -6.82
N GLN A 37 20.59 -0.92 -7.35
CA GLN A 37 21.09 -0.98 -8.73
C GLN A 37 19.98 -0.90 -9.79
N LYS A 38 18.74 -1.26 -9.44
CA LYS A 38 17.57 -1.20 -10.34
C LYS A 38 16.72 0.08 -10.15
N GLY A 39 17.23 1.11 -9.47
CA GLY A 39 16.46 2.33 -9.15
C GLY A 39 15.39 2.15 -8.05
N GLY A 40 15.53 1.08 -7.25
CA GLY A 40 14.52 0.55 -6.34
C GLY A 40 14.27 1.35 -5.06
N ALA A 41 15.03 2.41 -4.78
CA ALA A 41 14.64 3.38 -3.74
C ALA A 41 13.26 3.99 -4.07
N GLY A 42 13.00 4.26 -5.36
CA GLY A 42 11.69 4.71 -5.83
C GLY A 42 10.63 3.60 -5.86
N ALA A 43 11.00 2.36 -6.19
CA ALA A 43 10.05 1.25 -6.33
C ALA A 43 9.60 0.67 -4.97
N ALA A 44 10.49 0.58 -3.98
CA ALA A 44 10.15 0.17 -2.62
C ALA A 44 9.34 1.26 -1.90
N ALA A 45 9.72 2.54 -2.06
CA ALA A 45 8.93 3.67 -1.60
C ALA A 45 7.57 3.74 -2.31
N GLN A 46 7.50 3.53 -3.63
CA GLN A 46 6.23 3.41 -4.34
C GLN A 46 5.41 2.20 -3.90
N GLY A 47 6.05 1.08 -3.55
CA GLY A 47 5.37 -0.10 -2.99
C GLY A 47 4.76 0.18 -1.62
N ALA A 48 5.49 0.88 -0.74
CA ALA A 48 5.00 1.32 0.57
C ALA A 48 3.92 2.41 0.46
N ILE A 49 4.09 3.38 -0.45
CA ILE A 49 3.09 4.42 -0.75
C ILE A 49 1.85 3.79 -1.42
N ARG A 50 2.01 2.77 -2.27
CA ARG A 50 0.88 1.99 -2.83
C ARG A 50 0.12 1.23 -1.75
N ARG A 51 0.78 0.78 -0.68
CA ARG A 51 0.10 0.17 0.50
C ARG A 51 -0.67 1.19 1.33
N LEU A 52 -0.29 2.48 1.26
CA LEU A 52 -1.03 3.59 1.89
C LEU A 52 -2.15 4.16 0.98
N LYS A 53 -2.21 3.77 -0.29
CA LYS A 53 -3.29 4.16 -1.20
C LYS A 53 -4.47 3.21 -1.01
N MET A 54 -5.62 3.78 -0.64
CA MET A 54 -6.91 3.08 -0.59
C MET A 54 -7.16 2.34 -1.90
N GLN A 55 -7.55 1.07 -1.81
CA GLN A 55 -7.86 0.24 -2.97
C GLN A 55 -9.19 0.68 -3.59
N GLU A 56 -9.36 0.46 -4.90
CA GLU A 56 -10.63 0.80 -5.57
C GLU A 56 -11.82 0.04 -4.96
N SER A 57 -11.64 -1.24 -4.61
CA SER A 57 -12.66 -2.04 -3.93
C SER A 57 -13.04 -1.49 -2.55
N GLU A 58 -12.06 -0.97 -1.80
CA GLU A 58 -12.30 -0.29 -0.51
C GLU A 58 -13.09 1.00 -0.72
N ALA A 59 -12.73 1.80 -1.73
CA ALA A 59 -13.42 3.03 -2.06
C ALA A 59 -14.89 2.78 -2.48
N LEU A 60 -15.13 1.74 -3.28
CA LEU A 60 -16.48 1.29 -3.64
C LEU A 60 -17.28 0.84 -2.40
N GLY A 61 -16.64 0.11 -1.49
CA GLY A 61 -17.27 -0.30 -0.23
C GLY A 61 -17.64 0.89 0.67
N ILE A 62 -16.73 1.85 0.82
CA ILE A 62 -16.94 3.05 1.65
C ILE A 62 -18.11 3.90 1.11
N LEU A 63 -18.17 4.13 -0.20
CA LEU A 63 -19.26 4.89 -0.82
C LEU A 63 -20.52 4.03 -1.07
N ASN A 64 -20.46 2.75 -0.73
CA ASN A 64 -21.49 1.75 -0.94
C ASN A 64 -22.05 1.82 -2.37
N LEU A 65 -21.15 1.66 -3.34
CA LEU A 65 -21.39 1.63 -4.77
C LEU A 65 -20.91 0.29 -5.35
N LYS A 66 -21.59 -0.20 -6.38
CA LYS A 66 -21.19 -1.40 -7.13
C LYS A 66 -21.02 -1.07 -8.60
N LYS A 67 -20.11 -1.75 -9.30
CA LYS A 67 -20.06 -1.67 -10.77
C LYS A 67 -21.30 -2.40 -11.32
N PRO A 68 -22.05 -1.84 -12.31
CA PRO A 68 -21.73 -0.73 -13.21
C PRO A 68 -22.26 0.66 -12.79
N GLU A 69 -22.90 0.78 -11.63
CA GLU A 69 -23.61 2.00 -11.18
C GLU A 69 -22.67 3.19 -10.92
N VAL A 70 -21.36 2.93 -10.89
CA VAL A 70 -20.31 3.92 -10.63
C VAL A 70 -20.25 4.95 -11.78
N ASN A 71 -20.79 6.13 -11.51
CA ASN A 71 -20.68 7.30 -12.36
C ASN A 71 -20.45 8.57 -11.50
N ALA A 72 -20.13 9.69 -12.14
CA ALA A 72 -19.78 10.93 -11.42
C ALA A 72 -20.90 11.43 -10.50
N HIS A 73 -22.17 11.29 -10.93
CA HIS A 73 -23.33 11.68 -10.12
C HIS A 73 -23.48 10.78 -8.89
N ALA A 74 -23.45 9.46 -9.09
CA ALA A 74 -23.56 8.49 -8.00
C ALA A 74 -22.44 8.63 -6.95
N ILE A 75 -21.20 8.90 -7.38
CA ILE A 75 -20.08 9.17 -6.47
C ILE A 75 -20.35 10.44 -5.65
N GLN A 76 -20.75 11.52 -6.30
CA GLN A 76 -20.97 12.81 -5.63
C GLN A 76 -22.15 12.76 -4.66
N GLU A 77 -23.24 12.10 -5.03
CA GLU A 77 -24.42 11.91 -4.18
C GLU A 77 -24.07 11.14 -2.90
N ARG A 78 -23.40 9.98 -3.04
CA ARG A 78 -23.00 9.16 -1.89
C ARG A 78 -21.95 9.85 -1.04
N PHE A 79 -20.99 10.51 -1.67
CA PHE A 79 -20.01 11.33 -0.98
C PHE A 79 -20.68 12.40 -0.12
N GLN A 80 -21.60 13.20 -0.69
CA GLN A 80 -22.23 14.30 0.04
C GLN A 80 -22.97 13.79 1.28
N HIS A 81 -23.81 12.77 1.11
CA HIS A 81 -24.53 12.16 2.21
C HIS A 81 -23.59 11.64 3.30
N LEU A 82 -22.59 10.81 2.94
CA LEU A 82 -21.69 10.19 3.90
C LEU A 82 -20.73 11.20 4.54
N TYR A 83 -20.35 12.25 3.84
CA TYR A 83 -19.47 13.29 4.36
C TYR A 83 -20.19 14.16 5.39
N ASP A 84 -21.46 14.51 5.13
CA ASP A 84 -22.27 15.33 6.02
C ASP A 84 -22.68 14.61 7.31
N VAL A 85 -23.04 13.32 7.23
CA VAL A 85 -23.39 12.53 8.43
C VAL A 85 -22.18 12.21 9.30
N ASN A 86 -20.96 12.25 8.73
CA ASN A 86 -19.71 12.04 9.46
C ASN A 86 -19.02 13.35 9.87
N ASP A 87 -19.68 14.51 9.71
CA ASP A 87 -19.14 15.82 10.10
C ASP A 87 -18.78 15.84 11.60
N PRO A 88 -17.49 16.07 11.95
CA PRO A 88 -17.04 16.16 13.34
C PRO A 88 -17.78 17.23 14.15
N SER A 89 -18.21 18.31 13.51
CA SER A 89 -18.95 19.41 14.13
C SER A 89 -20.35 18.99 14.58
N LYS A 90 -20.87 17.91 14.01
CA LYS A 90 -22.19 17.32 14.33
C LYS A 90 -22.07 16.04 15.15
N GLY A 91 -20.89 15.77 15.73
CA GLY A 91 -20.62 14.55 16.50
C GLY A 91 -20.18 13.34 15.67
N GLY A 92 -19.87 13.54 14.38
CA GLY A 92 -19.27 12.52 13.52
C GLY A 92 -17.78 12.28 13.79
N SER A 93 -17.18 11.36 13.03
CA SER A 93 -15.75 11.02 13.16
C SER A 93 -14.92 11.65 12.04
N PHE A 94 -13.94 12.47 12.40
CA PHE A 94 -12.98 13.04 11.45
C PHE A 94 -12.25 11.97 10.64
N TYR A 95 -11.97 10.83 11.25
CA TYR A 95 -11.34 9.69 10.57
C TYR A 95 -12.27 9.10 9.50
N LEU A 96 -13.54 8.89 9.82
CA LEU A 96 -14.51 8.37 8.86
C LEU A 96 -14.80 9.37 7.74
N GLN A 97 -14.98 10.64 8.07
CA GLN A 97 -15.11 11.71 7.08
C GLN A 97 -13.90 11.78 6.13
N SER A 98 -12.68 11.68 6.69
CA SER A 98 -11.45 11.61 5.90
C SER A 98 -11.41 10.38 4.99
N LYS A 99 -11.89 9.21 5.46
CA LYS A 99 -11.99 7.99 4.64
C LYS A 99 -13.00 8.14 3.50
N VAL A 100 -14.14 8.75 3.75
CA VAL A 100 -15.14 9.08 2.72
C VAL A 100 -14.55 10.02 1.66
N PHE A 101 -13.81 11.05 2.09
CA PHE A 101 -13.12 11.96 1.18
C PHE A 101 -12.09 11.23 0.30
N ARG A 102 -11.24 10.38 0.90
CA ARG A 102 -10.26 9.60 0.14
C ARG A 102 -10.92 8.63 -0.85
N ALA A 103 -12.06 8.03 -0.48
CA ALA A 103 -12.80 7.15 -1.37
C ALA A 103 -13.29 7.88 -2.63
N LYS A 104 -13.79 9.12 -2.49
CA LYS A 104 -14.16 9.97 -3.62
C LYS A 104 -12.97 10.21 -4.55
N GLU A 105 -11.83 10.68 -4.01
CA GLU A 105 -10.64 10.99 -4.82
C GLU A 105 -10.15 9.76 -5.61
N VAL A 106 -10.17 8.58 -4.98
CA VAL A 106 -9.77 7.32 -5.64
C VAL A 106 -10.69 7.01 -6.81
N LEU A 107 -12.01 7.03 -6.63
CA LEU A 107 -12.94 6.69 -7.71
C LEU A 107 -12.89 7.72 -8.85
N GLU A 108 -12.79 9.01 -8.54
CA GLU A 108 -12.63 10.07 -9.55
C GLU A 108 -11.33 9.94 -10.35
N TYR A 109 -10.23 9.60 -9.67
CA TYR A 109 -8.95 9.31 -10.32
C TYR A 109 -9.06 8.11 -11.27
N GLN A 110 -9.70 7.02 -10.84
CA GLN A 110 -9.89 5.83 -11.69
C GLN A 110 -10.79 6.12 -12.90
N MET A 111 -11.88 6.87 -12.71
CA MET A 111 -12.75 7.29 -13.82
C MET A 111 -11.99 8.14 -14.85
N ARG A 112 -11.18 9.09 -14.38
CA ARG A 112 -10.34 9.94 -15.25
C ARG A 112 -9.32 9.10 -16.02
N ASN A 113 -8.66 8.17 -15.35
CA ASN A 113 -7.70 7.26 -15.98
C ASN A 113 -8.36 6.34 -17.01
N ALA A 114 -9.55 5.81 -16.70
CA ALA A 114 -10.30 4.99 -17.64
C ALA A 114 -10.70 5.79 -18.89
N ARG A 115 -11.15 7.04 -18.71
CA ARG A 115 -11.46 7.97 -19.81
C ARG A 115 -10.22 8.29 -20.66
N ASN A 116 -9.08 8.60 -20.02
CA ASN A 116 -7.83 8.89 -20.72
C ASN A 116 -7.32 7.69 -21.53
N LYS A 117 -7.43 6.47 -20.98
CA LYS A 117 -7.09 5.23 -21.70
C LYS A 117 -8.01 4.98 -22.89
N ALA A 118 -9.31 5.28 -22.75
CA ALA A 118 -10.27 5.15 -23.84
C ALA A 118 -10.06 6.21 -24.94
N GLY A 119 -9.61 7.41 -24.59
CA GLY A 119 -9.34 8.50 -25.55
C GLY A 119 -7.95 8.45 -26.21
N GLY A 120 -6.96 7.80 -25.60
CA GLY A 120 -5.58 7.73 -26.08
C GLY A 120 -5.30 6.66 -27.15
N GLY A 121 -6.27 5.85 -27.53
CA GLY A 121 -6.11 4.76 -28.52
C GLY A 121 -6.15 5.18 -30.00
N ALA A 122 -6.26 6.47 -30.31
CA ALA A 122 -6.43 6.96 -31.69
C ALA A 122 -5.18 7.67 -32.27
N GLY A 123 -4.02 7.61 -31.61
CA GLY A 123 -2.92 8.54 -31.87
C GLY A 123 -1.50 8.01 -31.88
N GLU A 124 -1.24 6.71 -32.01
CA GLU A 124 0.13 6.21 -32.25
C GLU A 124 0.15 5.17 -33.37
N SER A 125 0.22 5.68 -34.61
CA SER A 125 0.77 4.98 -35.77
C SER A 125 1.38 6.04 -36.68
N LYS A 126 2.66 6.33 -36.46
CA LYS A 126 3.59 6.81 -37.46
C LYS A 126 4.95 6.19 -37.21
#